data_AF-A0A7F5RKW2-F1
#
_entry.id   AF-A0A7F5RKW2-F1
#
_cell.length_a   1.000
_cell.length_b   1.000
_cell.length_c   1.000
_cell.angle_alpha   90.00
_cell.angle_beta   90.00
_cell.angle_gamma   90.00
#
_symmetry.space_group_name_H-M   'P 1'
#
loop_
_entity.id
_entity.type
_entity.pdbx_description
1 polymer ?
#
loop_
_entity_poly.entity_id
_entity_poly.type
_entity_poly.pdbx_seq_one_letter_code
_entity_poly.pdbx_strand_id
1 'polypeptide(L)'
;MNMIQMMFTLKMVGLALDLENCTLAMGDYDNKTDEQKAEIIYSYFNLTVADVFHYSLNYIGIVTGPYFRYRTFLDYIDLPFSKYANCEKHTLKKLRIFPLIAVIFLFLSYYWPISYCTTEEFFQHRSWSYRFWYMWVIFYFYRMRIYCGLILTECICIMAGLGAYPEITRPRSGHGPTDNFQTIYQIAKDTSLLSKTEFNFETVNNIDPVEVDFCITVRAAMKHWNTCIQYWLAVNVYKCFPYKKFRTFATLFVSAYWHGLYLGHYVCIWSMAFYLPIEDLYVNLYLKDNSEPYLKFWKWFIWYMKMQTFGYLCVAMQLLTYENVMRYYNSMDHFWIVALTILYLIGLGIKFKRRVQTAIVDE
;
A
#
# COMPACT_ATOMS: atom_id res chain seq x y z
N MET A 1 14.48 -1.26 -11.82
CA MET A 1 15.25 -1.06 -10.57
C MET A 1 15.40 -2.42 -9.89
N ASN A 2 16.52 -2.69 -9.22
CA ASN A 2 16.73 -3.95 -8.52
C ASN A 2 15.85 -3.98 -7.25
N MET A 3 14.97 -4.97 -7.09
CA MET A 3 14.05 -5.06 -5.94
C MET A 3 14.80 -5.20 -4.61
N ILE A 4 15.99 -5.81 -4.62
CA ILE A 4 16.88 -5.89 -3.45
C ILE A 4 17.30 -4.50 -3.02
N GLN A 5 17.71 -3.65 -3.97
CA GLN A 5 18.11 -2.26 -3.68
C GLN A 5 16.94 -1.46 -3.11
N MET A 6 15.72 -1.67 -3.63
CA MET A 6 14.51 -1.01 -3.14
C MET A 6 14.25 -1.35 -1.66
N MET A 7 14.29 -2.63 -1.30
CA MET A 7 14.07 -3.06 0.08
C MET A 7 15.21 -2.66 1.02
N PHE A 8 16.45 -2.81 0.56
CA PHE A 8 17.63 -2.39 1.30
C PHE A 8 17.56 -0.90 1.67
N THR A 9 17.19 -0.04 0.72
CA THR A 9 17.06 1.41 0.96
C THR A 9 16.03 1.71 2.06
N LEU A 10 14.84 1.08 2.00
CA LEU A 10 13.81 1.30 3.01
C LEU A 10 14.23 0.81 4.40
N LYS A 11 14.88 -0.37 4.47
CA LYS A 11 15.44 -0.91 5.71
C LYS A 11 16.48 0.03 6.31
N MET A 12 17.45 0.49 5.53
CA MET A 12 18.54 1.33 6.02
C MET A 12 18.06 2.71 6.47
N VAL A 13 17.21 3.36 5.68
CA VAL A 13 16.64 4.67 6.05
C VAL A 13 15.67 4.53 7.23
N GLY A 14 14.84 3.49 7.23
CA GLY A 14 13.92 3.20 8.33
C GLY A 14 14.66 2.94 9.64
N LEU A 15 15.75 2.17 9.60
CA LEU A 15 16.60 1.90 10.76
C LEU A 15 17.23 3.17 11.33
N ALA A 16 17.76 4.05 10.47
CA ALA A 16 18.36 5.31 10.90
C ALA A 16 17.34 6.22 11.60
N LEU A 17 16.14 6.35 11.02
CA LEU A 17 15.05 7.15 11.59
C LEU A 17 14.48 6.53 12.87
N ASP A 18 14.34 5.20 12.92
CA ASP A 18 13.90 4.50 14.13
C ASP A 18 14.91 4.70 15.28
N LEU A 19 16.22 4.65 15.00
CA LEU A 19 17.26 4.90 16.00
C LEU A 19 17.23 6.34 16.55
N GLU A 20 17.07 7.33 15.66
CA GLU A 20 16.90 8.74 16.06
C GLU A 20 15.65 8.91 16.94
N ASN A 21 14.51 8.37 16.49
CA ASN A 21 13.25 8.43 17.23
C ASN A 21 13.35 7.76 18.61
N CYS A 22 14.01 6.61 18.71
CA CYS A 22 14.23 5.92 20.00
C CYS A 22 15.10 6.76 20.94
N THR A 23 16.16 7.39 20.41
CA THR A 23 17.05 8.25 21.20
C THR A 23 16.31 9.47 21.75
N LEU A 24 15.51 10.13 20.91
CA LEU A 24 14.68 11.27 21.32
C LEU A 24 13.63 10.86 22.35
N ALA A 25 12.97 9.71 22.14
CA ALA A 25 11.96 9.22 23.06
C ALA A 25 12.54 8.84 24.43
N MET A 26 13.75 8.26 24.47
CA MET A 26 14.48 8.01 25.71
C MET A 26 14.88 9.29 26.45
N GLY A 27 15.24 10.35 25.71
CA GLY A 27 15.54 11.66 26.31
C GLY A 27 14.34 12.32 27.01
N ASP A 28 13.12 11.98 26.59
CA ASP A 28 11.86 12.47 27.19
C ASP A 28 11.15 11.42 28.06
N TYR A 29 11.83 10.32 28.40
CA TYR A 29 11.23 9.13 29.03
C TYR A 29 10.50 9.46 30.34
N ASP A 30 11.12 10.27 31.21
CA ASP A 30 10.58 10.54 32.55
C ASP A 30 9.23 11.27 32.52
N ASN A 31 8.98 12.06 31.48
CA ASN A 31 7.77 12.87 31.30
C ASN A 31 6.59 12.09 30.68
N LYS A 32 6.78 10.82 30.33
CA LYS A 32 5.76 10.00 29.66
C LYS A 32 4.87 9.21 30.63
N THR A 33 3.69 8.83 30.17
CA THR A 33 2.79 7.91 30.89
C THR A 33 3.39 6.50 30.97
N ASP A 34 2.91 5.66 31.89
CA ASP A 34 3.44 4.30 32.06
C ASP A 34 3.30 3.44 30.79
N GLU A 35 2.21 3.60 30.05
CA GLU A 35 1.98 2.93 28.76
C GLU A 35 3.02 3.37 27.72
N GLN A 36 3.27 4.68 27.62
CA GLN A 36 4.27 5.24 26.70
C GLN A 36 5.68 4.82 27.10
N LYS A 37 5.98 4.75 28.41
CA LYS A 37 7.25 4.23 28.92
C LYS A 37 7.46 2.78 28.50
N ALA A 38 6.42 1.94 28.59
CA ALA A 38 6.47 0.55 28.13
C ALA A 38 6.74 0.44 26.62
N GLU A 39 6.11 1.29 25.80
CA GLU A 39 6.37 1.36 24.35
C GLU A 39 7.81 1.78 24.04
N ILE A 40 8.33 2.79 24.75
CA ILE A 40 9.70 3.29 24.57
C ILE A 40 10.70 2.19 24.92
N ILE A 41 10.53 1.51 26.05
CA ILE A 41 11.40 0.39 26.46
C ILE A 41 11.34 -0.74 25.43
N TYR A 42 10.14 -1.08 24.94
CA TYR A 42 9.99 -2.11 23.91
C TYR A 42 10.67 -1.72 22.61
N SER A 43 10.53 -0.46 22.18
CA SER A 43 11.08 0.04 20.93
C SER A 43 12.60 0.26 20.99
N TYR A 44 13.17 0.44 22.18
CA TYR A 44 14.59 0.67 22.37
C TYR A 44 15.43 -0.53 21.93
N PHE A 45 16.55 -0.25 21.25
CA PHE A 45 17.57 -1.22 20.89
C PHE A 45 18.94 -0.55 20.82
N ASN A 46 19.99 -1.33 21.06
CA ASN A 46 21.37 -0.94 20.78
C ASN A 46 21.78 -1.54 19.43
N LEU A 47 22.58 -0.82 18.66
CA LEU A 47 22.93 -1.22 17.30
C LEU A 47 24.43 -1.55 17.20
N THR A 48 24.76 -2.75 16.71
CA THR A 48 26.12 -3.09 16.28
C THR A 48 26.24 -3.14 14.76
N VAL A 49 27.47 -3.12 14.24
CA VAL A 49 27.72 -3.27 12.79
C VAL A 49 27.22 -4.63 12.28
N ALA A 50 27.36 -5.68 13.10
CA ALA A 50 26.87 -7.01 12.75
C ALA A 50 25.34 -7.04 12.63
N ASP A 51 24.63 -6.35 13.53
CA ASP A 51 23.17 -6.26 13.49
C ASP A 51 22.66 -5.60 12.22
N VAL A 52 23.31 -4.52 11.79
CA VAL A 52 22.99 -3.82 10.55
C VAL A 52 23.13 -4.76 9.36
N PHE A 53 24.22 -5.54 9.32
CA PHE A 53 24.47 -6.50 8.27
C PHE A 53 23.40 -7.62 8.26
N HIS A 54 23.12 -8.23 9.41
CA HIS A 54 22.15 -9.30 9.53
C HIS A 54 20.72 -8.85 9.21
N TYR A 55 20.31 -7.66 9.64
CA TYR A 55 18.97 -7.13 9.35
C TYR A 55 18.80 -6.76 7.87
N SER A 56 19.77 -6.03 7.32
CA SER A 56 19.70 -5.51 5.95
C SER A 56 19.75 -6.65 4.92
N LEU A 57 20.58 -7.67 5.17
CA LEU A 57 20.76 -8.82 4.28
C LEU A 57 19.97 -10.07 4.69
N ASN A 58 19.07 -9.96 5.68
CA ASN A 58 18.19 -11.06 6.07
C ASN A 58 17.46 -11.62 4.84
N TYR A 59 17.63 -12.92 4.57
CA TYR A 59 16.99 -13.59 3.45
C TYR A 59 15.46 -13.45 3.49
N ILE A 60 14.89 -13.34 4.69
CA ILE A 60 13.47 -13.03 4.86
C ILE A 60 13.24 -11.56 4.48
N GLY A 61 12.58 -11.38 3.34
CA GLY A 61 12.14 -10.07 2.85
C GLY A 61 13.18 -9.22 2.12
N ILE A 62 14.41 -9.70 1.87
CA ILE A 62 15.40 -8.93 1.07
C ILE A 62 15.02 -8.80 -0.40
N VAL A 63 14.47 -9.86 -1.02
CA VAL A 63 14.26 -9.91 -2.47
C VAL A 63 13.07 -9.04 -2.87
N THR A 64 11.92 -9.27 -2.25
CA THR A 64 10.64 -8.68 -2.66
C THR A 64 9.67 -8.47 -1.50
N GLY A 65 10.06 -8.83 -0.27
CA GLY A 65 9.10 -9.05 0.81
C GLY A 65 8.61 -7.79 1.51
N PRO A 66 7.60 -7.93 2.39
CA PRO A 66 7.06 -6.81 3.13
C PRO A 66 8.17 -6.08 3.88
N TYR A 67 8.08 -4.75 3.96
CA TYR A 67 8.93 -3.99 4.86
C TYR A 67 8.61 -4.34 6.32
N PHE A 68 9.64 -4.54 7.14
CA PHE A 68 9.51 -4.71 8.58
C PHE A 68 10.63 -3.94 9.29
N ARG A 69 10.32 -3.40 10.47
CA ARG A 69 11.29 -2.66 11.30
C ARG A 69 12.39 -3.57 11.82
N TYR A 70 13.51 -2.97 12.21
CA TYR A 70 14.57 -3.68 12.91
C TYR A 70 14.07 -4.30 14.23
N ARG A 71 13.15 -3.63 14.95
CA ARG A 71 12.53 -4.22 16.13
C ARG A 71 11.80 -5.54 15.85
N THR A 72 11.09 -5.64 14.73
CA THR A 72 10.43 -6.88 14.30
C THR A 72 11.44 -8.00 13.99
N PHE A 73 12.60 -7.63 13.46
CA PHE A 73 13.69 -8.57 13.24
C PHE A 73 14.31 -9.09 14.54
N LEU A 74 14.52 -8.21 15.53
CA LEU A 74 14.97 -8.61 16.86
C LEU A 74 13.97 -9.53 17.55
N ASP A 75 12.68 -9.16 17.56
CA ASP A 75 11.63 -9.98 18.15
C ASP A 75 11.56 -11.38 17.53
N TYR A 76 11.80 -11.49 16.22
CA TYR A 76 11.86 -12.77 15.53
C TYR A 76 13.02 -13.68 16.02
N ILE A 77 14.15 -13.09 16.39
CA ILE A 77 15.32 -13.82 16.90
C ILE A 77 15.14 -14.15 18.38
N ASP A 78 14.70 -13.16 19.17
CA ASP A 78 14.75 -13.22 20.63
C ASP A 78 13.50 -13.87 21.24
N LEU A 79 12.33 -13.78 20.59
CA LEU A 79 11.06 -14.26 21.13
C LEU A 79 10.69 -15.63 20.54
N PRO A 80 10.17 -16.57 21.37
CA PRO A 80 9.89 -17.93 20.93
C PRO A 80 8.59 -18.07 20.12
N PHE A 81 7.95 -16.96 19.71
CA PHE A 81 6.60 -16.96 19.14
C PHE A 81 6.48 -17.78 17.86
N SER A 82 7.52 -17.83 17.03
CA SER A 82 7.55 -18.64 15.80
C SER A 82 7.34 -20.13 16.05
N LYS A 83 7.70 -20.64 17.24
CA LYS A 83 7.54 -22.06 17.62
C LYS A 83 6.12 -22.43 18.03
N TYR A 84 5.33 -21.45 18.47
CA TYR A 84 3.97 -21.67 18.98
C TYR A 84 2.90 -21.16 18.01
N ALA A 85 3.25 -20.20 17.15
CA ALA A 85 2.36 -19.74 16.09
C ALA A 85 2.16 -20.83 15.02
N ASN A 86 0.91 -21.03 14.61
CA ASN A 86 0.57 -22.01 13.57
C ASN A 86 0.88 -21.47 12.16
N CYS A 87 2.16 -21.41 11.83
CA CYS A 87 2.69 -20.83 10.58
C CYS A 87 2.09 -21.50 9.33
N GLU A 88 1.91 -22.82 9.35
CA GLU A 88 1.34 -23.58 8.23
C GLU A 88 -0.12 -23.18 7.96
N LYS A 89 -0.96 -23.16 9.00
CA LYS A 89 -2.38 -22.77 8.87
C LYS A 89 -2.53 -21.36 8.32
N HIS A 90 -1.74 -20.40 8.82
CA HIS A 90 -1.79 -19.01 8.33
C HIS A 90 -1.29 -18.90 6.89
N THR A 91 -0.25 -19.65 6.52
CA THR A 91 0.26 -19.70 5.15
C THR A 91 -0.76 -20.28 4.18
N LEU A 92 -1.38 -21.42 4.52
CA LEU A 92 -2.43 -22.04 3.70
C LEU A 92 -3.65 -21.13 3.53
N LYS A 93 -4.05 -20.42 4.60
CA LYS A 93 -5.12 -19.41 4.53
C LYS A 93 -4.78 -18.31 3.52
N LYS A 94 -3.55 -17.81 3.52
CA LYS A 94 -3.11 -16.77 2.58
C LYS A 94 -2.99 -17.29 1.14
N LEU A 95 -2.50 -18.51 0.96
CA LEU A 95 -2.35 -19.16 -0.35
C LEU A 95 -3.66 -19.56 -1.01
N ARG A 96 -4.79 -19.62 -0.30
CA ARG A 96 -6.08 -20.11 -0.84
C ARG A 96 -6.49 -19.44 -2.16
N ILE A 97 -6.29 -18.13 -2.31
CA ILE A 97 -6.69 -17.37 -3.50
C ILE A 97 -5.59 -17.35 -4.59
N PHE A 98 -4.34 -17.69 -4.22
CA PHE A 98 -3.18 -17.56 -5.09
C PHE A 98 -3.29 -18.36 -6.41
N PRO A 99 -3.69 -19.65 -6.42
CA PRO A 99 -3.77 -20.43 -7.66
C PRO A 99 -4.69 -19.80 -8.71
N LEU A 100 -5.85 -19.28 -8.27
CA LEU A 100 -6.81 -18.63 -9.16
C LEU A 100 -6.21 -17.35 -9.77
N ILE A 101 -5.61 -16.49 -8.94
CA ILE A 101 -4.95 -15.26 -9.39
C ILE A 101 -3.81 -15.57 -10.36
N ALA A 102 -3.00 -16.59 -10.07
CA ALA A 102 -1.85 -16.98 -10.89
C ALA A 102 -2.28 -17.50 -12.27
N VAL A 103 -3.30 -18.37 -12.33
CA VAL A 103 -3.82 -18.90 -13.60
C VAL A 103 -4.38 -17.76 -14.46
N ILE A 104 -5.16 -16.85 -13.87
CA ILE A 104 -5.72 -15.68 -14.56
C ILE A 104 -4.59 -14.79 -15.08
N PHE A 105 -3.58 -14.51 -14.26
CA PHE A 105 -2.41 -13.72 -14.66
C PHE A 105 -1.68 -14.35 -15.86
N LEU A 106 -1.35 -15.64 -15.78
CA LEU A 106 -0.62 -16.34 -16.84
C LEU A 106 -1.44 -16.39 -18.14
N PHE A 107 -2.73 -16.69 -18.04
CA PHE A 107 -3.63 -16.71 -19.19
C PHE A 107 -3.70 -15.34 -19.88
N LEU A 108 -4.01 -14.28 -19.14
CA LEU A 108 -4.19 -12.95 -19.72
C LEU A 108 -2.87 -12.35 -20.24
N SER A 109 -1.76 -12.54 -19.52
CA SER A 109 -0.46 -12.02 -19.96
C SER A 109 0.09 -12.72 -21.20
N TYR A 110 -0.30 -13.98 -21.44
CA TYR A 110 0.05 -14.71 -22.65
C TYR A 110 -0.69 -14.18 -23.88
N TYR A 111 -2.02 -13.99 -23.79
CA TYR A 111 -2.84 -13.56 -24.92
C TYR A 111 -2.81 -12.04 -25.18
N TRP A 112 -2.60 -11.23 -24.13
CA TRP A 112 -2.60 -9.77 -24.22
C TRP A 112 -1.32 -9.18 -23.62
N PRO A 113 -0.14 -9.47 -24.19
CA PRO A 113 1.13 -8.99 -23.66
C PRO A 113 1.25 -7.47 -23.82
N ILE A 114 1.80 -6.81 -22.80
CA ILE A 114 2.01 -5.35 -22.80
C ILE A 114 2.86 -4.86 -23.99
N SER A 115 3.77 -5.69 -24.51
CA SER A 115 4.59 -5.37 -25.69
C SER A 115 3.76 -5.11 -26.95
N TYR A 116 2.52 -5.60 -27.02
CA TYR A 116 1.63 -5.28 -28.14
C TYR A 116 1.28 -3.79 -28.17
N CYS A 117 1.17 -3.14 -27.00
CA CYS A 117 0.88 -1.70 -26.89
C CYS A 117 2.00 -0.79 -27.41
N THR A 118 3.16 -1.34 -27.83
CA THR A 118 4.25 -0.58 -28.45
C THR A 118 4.38 -0.85 -29.95
N THR A 119 3.51 -1.69 -30.53
CA THR A 119 3.57 -2.07 -31.94
C THR A 119 2.85 -1.07 -32.85
N GLU A 120 3.30 -0.96 -34.11
CA GLU A 120 2.59 -0.16 -35.12
C GLU A 120 1.16 -0.68 -35.37
N GLU A 121 0.97 -2.00 -35.36
CA GLU A 121 -0.35 -2.61 -35.59
C GLU A 121 -1.39 -2.12 -34.57
N PHE A 122 -0.99 -2.02 -33.29
CA PHE A 122 -1.85 -1.52 -32.23
C PHE A 122 -2.32 -0.08 -32.47
N PHE A 123 -1.45 0.76 -33.04
CA PHE A 123 -1.74 2.17 -33.28
C PHE A 123 -2.35 2.49 -34.64
N GLN A 124 -2.10 1.68 -35.66
CA GLN A 124 -2.57 1.94 -37.02
C GLN A 124 -3.83 1.15 -37.39
N HIS A 125 -3.99 -0.08 -36.87
CA HIS A 125 -5.07 -0.98 -37.28
C HIS A 125 -6.15 -1.20 -36.22
N ARG A 126 -5.88 -0.92 -34.94
CA ARG A 126 -6.88 -1.10 -33.87
C ARG A 126 -7.67 0.18 -33.62
N SER A 127 -8.96 0.03 -33.37
CA SER A 127 -9.84 1.15 -33.04
C SER A 127 -9.58 1.70 -31.64
N TRP A 128 -10.03 2.93 -31.38
CA TRP A 128 -9.99 3.54 -30.05
C TRP A 128 -10.62 2.65 -28.98
N SER A 129 -11.80 2.07 -29.26
CA SER A 129 -12.51 1.19 -28.32
C SER A 129 -11.74 -0.09 -28.01
N TYR A 130 -11.02 -0.64 -28.99
CA TYR A 130 -10.17 -1.79 -28.76
C TYR A 130 -9.03 -1.44 -27.79
N ARG A 131 -8.36 -0.30 -27.99
CA ARG A 131 -7.29 0.17 -27.10
C ARG A 131 -7.81 0.49 -25.70
N PHE A 132 -9.00 1.07 -25.59
CA PHE A 132 -9.70 1.29 -24.32
C PHE A 132 -9.96 -0.02 -23.57
N TRP A 133 -10.49 -1.04 -24.25
CA TRP A 133 -10.70 -2.36 -23.65
C TRP A 133 -9.36 -3.03 -23.27
N TYR A 134 -8.36 -2.94 -24.15
CA TYR A 134 -7.04 -3.51 -23.92
C TYR A 134 -6.39 -2.94 -22.66
N MET A 135 -6.56 -1.64 -22.41
CA MET A 135 -6.15 -0.96 -21.17
C MET A 135 -6.68 -1.67 -19.91
N TRP A 136 -7.95 -2.07 -19.91
CA TRP A 136 -8.55 -2.79 -18.79
C TRP A 136 -7.96 -4.20 -18.62
N VAL A 137 -7.67 -4.89 -19.72
CA VAL A 137 -7.04 -6.21 -19.68
C VAL A 137 -5.62 -6.13 -19.11
N ILE A 138 -4.80 -5.19 -19.60
CA ILE A 138 -3.42 -5.00 -19.10
C ILE A 138 -3.39 -4.55 -17.65
N PHE A 139 -4.31 -3.67 -17.26
CA PHE A 139 -4.45 -3.26 -15.88
C PHE A 139 -4.76 -4.45 -14.97
N TYR A 140 -5.68 -5.30 -15.40
CA TYR A 140 -6.13 -6.42 -14.60
C TYR A 140 -5.01 -7.44 -14.36
N PHE A 141 -4.33 -7.95 -15.40
CA PHE A 141 -3.27 -8.94 -15.19
C PHE A 141 -2.02 -8.35 -14.51
N TYR A 142 -1.73 -7.06 -14.73
CA TYR A 142 -0.61 -6.39 -14.06
C TYR A 142 -0.79 -6.40 -12.53
N ARG A 143 -2.01 -6.14 -12.05
CA ARG A 143 -2.32 -6.24 -10.62
C ARG A 143 -2.24 -7.67 -10.13
N MET A 144 -2.77 -8.64 -10.89
CA MET A 144 -2.67 -10.06 -10.50
C MET A 144 -1.22 -10.51 -10.35
N ARG A 145 -0.32 -10.06 -11.24
CA ARG A 145 1.13 -10.27 -11.11
C ARG A 145 1.68 -9.74 -9.79
N ILE A 146 1.28 -8.52 -9.40
CA ILE A 146 1.73 -7.91 -8.14
C ILE A 146 1.13 -8.65 -6.94
N TYR A 147 -0.16 -9.01 -6.99
CA TYR A 147 -0.81 -9.81 -5.94
C TYR A 147 -0.10 -11.14 -5.73
N CYS A 148 0.27 -11.86 -6.79
CA CYS A 148 1.08 -13.07 -6.70
C CYS A 148 2.39 -12.80 -5.94
N GLY A 149 3.14 -11.76 -6.33
CA GLY A 149 4.40 -11.40 -5.68
C GLY A 149 4.21 -11.11 -4.19
N LEU A 150 3.27 -10.23 -3.84
CA LEU A 150 3.02 -9.83 -2.46
C LEU A 150 2.54 -11.01 -1.61
N ILE A 151 1.56 -11.79 -2.07
CA ILE A 151 1.05 -12.98 -1.35
C ILE A 151 2.18 -13.98 -1.08
N LEU A 152 2.99 -14.31 -2.09
CA LEU A 152 4.09 -15.28 -1.91
C LEU A 152 5.11 -14.78 -0.89
N THR A 153 5.41 -13.48 -0.88
CA THR A 153 6.35 -12.92 0.08
C THR A 153 5.83 -12.89 1.51
N GLU A 154 4.53 -12.68 1.70
CA GLU A 154 3.92 -12.84 3.01
C GLU A 154 3.98 -14.29 3.47
N CYS A 155 3.71 -15.24 2.57
CA CYS A 155 3.82 -16.66 2.87
C CYS A 155 5.23 -17.05 3.30
N ILE A 156 6.28 -16.49 2.68
CA ILE A 156 7.67 -16.69 3.11
C ILE A 156 7.87 -16.16 4.54
N CYS A 157 7.38 -14.96 4.85
CA CYS A 157 7.51 -14.38 6.20
C CYS A 157 6.75 -15.21 7.24
N ILE A 158 5.51 -15.58 6.95
CA ILE A 158 4.64 -16.38 7.83
C ILE A 158 5.26 -17.75 8.08
N MET A 159 5.68 -18.45 7.03
CA MET A 159 6.30 -19.78 7.15
C MET A 159 7.61 -19.74 7.92
N ALA A 160 8.38 -18.65 7.80
CA ALA A 160 9.58 -18.44 8.59
C ALA A 160 9.27 -18.10 10.06
N GLY A 161 8.03 -17.74 10.40
CA GLY A 161 7.63 -17.28 11.74
C GLY A 161 7.88 -15.78 11.99
N LEU A 162 8.28 -15.02 10.96
CA LEU A 162 8.53 -13.58 11.06
C LEU A 162 7.19 -12.82 11.18
N GLY A 163 7.12 -11.92 12.16
CA GLY A 163 5.94 -11.08 12.38
C GLY A 163 4.81 -11.77 13.15
N ALA A 164 5.07 -12.94 13.74
CA ALA A 164 4.17 -13.61 14.67
C ALA A 164 4.11 -12.84 16.00
N TYR A 165 2.93 -12.37 16.39
CA TYR A 165 2.72 -11.73 17.68
C TYR A 165 1.41 -12.18 18.33
N PRO A 166 1.33 -12.16 19.68
CA PRO A 166 0.08 -12.38 20.40
C PRO A 166 -0.99 -11.39 19.93
N GLU A 167 -2.20 -11.88 19.65
CA GLU A 167 -3.30 -11.05 19.15
C GLU A 167 -3.66 -9.89 20.10
N ILE A 168 -3.48 -10.08 21.41
CA ILE A 168 -3.68 -9.07 22.45
C ILE A 168 -2.83 -7.80 22.23
N THR A 169 -1.71 -7.91 21.52
CA THR A 169 -0.80 -6.79 21.23
C THR A 169 -1.26 -5.94 20.03
N ARG A 170 -2.33 -6.35 19.35
CA ARG A 170 -2.93 -5.69 18.19
C ARG A 170 -1.87 -5.28 17.16
N PRO A 171 -1.08 -6.24 16.65
CA PRO A 171 -0.01 -5.93 15.70
C PRO A 171 -0.59 -5.28 14.42
N ARG A 172 0.20 -4.40 13.79
CA ARG A 172 -0.15 -3.75 12.52
C ARG A 172 0.94 -3.91 11.49
N SER A 173 0.55 -3.95 10.21
CA SER A 173 1.46 -4.06 9.06
C SER A 173 2.61 -3.06 9.13
N GLY A 174 3.84 -3.56 9.01
CA GLY A 174 5.08 -2.79 9.07
C GLY A 174 5.46 -2.27 10.47
N HIS A 175 4.50 -2.06 11.37
CA HIS A 175 4.74 -1.58 12.74
C HIS A 175 5.14 -2.73 13.67
N GLY A 176 4.35 -3.81 13.72
CA GLY A 176 4.40 -4.77 14.83
C GLY A 176 3.39 -4.41 15.94
N PRO A 177 3.59 -4.89 17.18
CA PRO A 177 2.76 -4.60 18.35
C PRO A 177 2.43 -3.12 18.50
N THR A 178 1.18 -2.80 18.86
CA THR A 178 0.73 -1.43 19.12
C THR A 178 0.17 -1.23 20.53
N ASP A 179 -0.02 -2.32 21.27
CA ASP A 179 -0.69 -2.33 22.55
C ASP A 179 -0.07 -3.43 23.44
N ASN A 180 -0.29 -3.35 24.75
CA ASN A 180 0.11 -4.36 25.73
C ASN A 180 1.59 -4.78 25.68
N PHE A 181 2.52 -3.83 25.51
CA PHE A 181 3.96 -4.12 25.37
C PHE A 181 4.57 -4.94 26.52
N GLN A 182 4.08 -4.76 27.75
CA GLN A 182 4.55 -5.51 28.92
C GLN A 182 4.19 -7.01 28.85
N THR A 183 3.03 -7.35 28.25
CA THR A 183 2.57 -8.74 28.20
C THR A 183 3.38 -9.57 27.21
N ILE A 184 4.04 -8.95 26.22
CA ILE A 184 4.93 -9.61 25.26
C ILE A 184 5.98 -10.44 25.99
N TYR A 185 6.70 -9.82 26.93
CA TYR A 185 7.77 -10.48 27.68
C TYR A 185 7.25 -11.45 28.75
N GLN A 186 6.04 -11.20 29.28
CA GLN A 186 5.39 -12.13 30.21
C GLN A 186 5.01 -13.43 29.50
N ILE A 187 4.36 -13.32 28.35
CA ILE A 187 4.00 -14.45 27.50
C ILE A 187 5.26 -15.17 27.05
N ALA A 188 6.29 -14.46 26.57
CA ALA A 188 7.52 -15.07 26.09
C ALA A 188 8.26 -15.94 27.14
N LYS A 189 8.06 -15.68 28.44
CA LYS A 189 8.70 -16.44 29.53
C LYS A 189 7.87 -17.63 30.03
N ASP A 190 6.56 -17.64 29.81
CA ASP A 190 5.65 -18.65 30.33
C ASP A 190 5.19 -19.60 29.22
N THR A 191 5.74 -20.83 29.23
CA THR A 191 5.38 -21.90 28.29
C THR A 191 3.87 -22.24 28.30
N SER A 192 3.21 -22.15 29.45
CA SER A 192 1.79 -22.43 29.56
C SER A 192 0.95 -21.35 28.87
N LEU A 193 1.35 -20.08 29.00
CA LEU A 193 0.72 -18.97 28.29
C LEU A 193 1.00 -19.02 26.80
N LEU A 194 2.23 -19.34 26.39
CA LEU A 194 2.60 -19.52 24.97
C LEU A 194 1.71 -20.53 24.28
N SER A 195 1.46 -21.68 24.91
CA SER A 195 0.63 -22.74 24.31
C SER A 195 -0.85 -22.37 24.16
N LYS A 196 -1.34 -21.42 24.98
CA LYS A 196 -2.74 -20.98 24.98
C LYS A 196 -2.96 -19.69 24.17
N THR A 197 -1.90 -18.97 23.84
CA THR A 197 -1.96 -17.67 23.19
C THR A 197 -2.26 -17.84 21.70
N GLU A 198 -3.25 -17.09 21.20
CA GLU A 198 -3.47 -16.97 19.76
C GLU A 198 -2.48 -15.95 19.17
N PHE A 199 -1.78 -16.39 18.13
CA PHE A 199 -0.84 -15.57 17.39
C PHE A 199 -1.41 -15.22 16.02
N ASN A 200 -1.15 -14.01 15.55
CA ASN A 200 -1.43 -13.61 14.18
C ASN A 200 -0.18 -13.03 13.51
N PHE A 201 -0.29 -12.79 12.20
CA PHE A 201 0.80 -12.33 11.34
C PHE A 201 0.49 -10.98 10.69
N GLU A 202 -0.33 -10.14 11.34
CA GLU A 202 -0.77 -8.87 10.76
C GLU A 202 0.42 -7.92 10.49
N THR A 203 1.50 -8.04 11.25
CA THR A 203 2.75 -7.28 11.06
C THR A 203 3.33 -7.40 9.66
N VAL A 204 3.21 -8.58 9.04
CA VAL A 204 3.73 -8.85 7.70
C VAL A 204 2.63 -8.93 6.64
N ASN A 205 1.37 -8.75 7.03
CA ASN A 205 0.26 -8.63 6.09
C ASN A 205 0.50 -7.39 5.22
N ASN A 206 0.53 -7.55 3.90
CA ASN A 206 0.96 -6.52 2.94
C ASN A 206 -0.07 -6.29 1.83
N ILE A 207 -0.92 -7.27 1.51
CA ILE A 207 -1.96 -7.19 0.50
C ILE A 207 -3.25 -7.90 0.93
N ASP A 208 -4.38 -7.25 0.65
CA ASP A 208 -5.70 -7.90 0.53
C ASP A 208 -6.29 -7.63 -0.87
N PRO A 209 -6.20 -8.60 -1.81
CA PRO A 209 -6.68 -8.40 -3.17
C PRO A 209 -8.16 -8.09 -3.28
N VAL A 210 -8.99 -8.67 -2.41
CA VAL A 210 -10.44 -8.50 -2.45
C VAL A 210 -10.78 -7.08 -2.02
N GLU A 211 -10.23 -6.63 -0.90
CA GLU A 211 -10.46 -5.27 -0.43
C GLU A 211 -9.91 -4.22 -1.41
N VAL A 212 -8.73 -4.42 -2.00
CA VAL A 212 -8.19 -3.48 -3.00
C VAL A 212 -9.12 -3.33 -4.22
N ASP A 213 -9.67 -4.44 -4.71
CA ASP A 213 -10.49 -4.44 -5.91
C ASP A 213 -11.89 -3.85 -5.66
N PHE A 214 -12.53 -4.23 -4.54
CA PHE A 214 -13.94 -3.90 -4.30
C PHE A 214 -14.17 -2.68 -3.40
N CYS A 215 -13.17 -2.19 -2.68
CA CYS A 215 -13.34 -0.95 -1.92
C CYS A 215 -13.65 0.23 -2.86
N ILE A 216 -14.42 1.20 -2.37
CA ILE A 216 -14.99 2.25 -3.22
C ILE A 216 -13.95 3.29 -3.63
N THR A 217 -13.02 3.64 -2.74
CA THR A 217 -12.12 4.79 -2.89
C THR A 217 -10.66 4.37 -3.00
N VAL A 218 -9.84 5.20 -3.64
CA VAL A 218 -8.38 5.05 -3.68
C VAL A 218 -7.81 5.09 -2.26
N ARG A 219 -8.33 5.97 -1.40
CA ARG A 219 -7.91 6.03 0.01
C ARG A 219 -8.17 4.74 0.77
N ALA A 220 -9.27 4.05 0.50
CA ALA A 220 -9.52 2.73 1.05
C ALA A 220 -8.56 1.70 0.46
N ALA A 221 -8.39 1.69 -0.87
CA ALA A 221 -7.49 0.75 -1.56
C ALA A 221 -6.05 0.83 -1.03
N MET A 222 -5.53 2.04 -0.79
CA MET A 222 -4.19 2.25 -0.23
C MET A 222 -4.01 1.64 1.17
N LYS A 223 -5.07 1.41 1.94
CA LYS A 223 -4.97 0.74 3.26
C LYS A 223 -4.82 -0.77 3.16
N HIS A 224 -5.04 -1.33 1.98
CA HIS A 224 -4.97 -2.77 1.72
C HIS A 224 -3.90 -3.12 0.69
N TRP A 225 -3.27 -2.12 0.05
CA TRP A 225 -2.23 -2.29 -0.96
C TRP A 225 -0.84 -1.95 -0.43
N ASN A 226 0.04 -2.94 -0.42
CA ASN A 226 1.43 -2.81 -0.01
C ASN A 226 1.56 -2.10 1.36
N THR A 227 0.76 -2.55 2.31
CA THR A 227 0.48 -1.86 3.58
C THR A 227 1.72 -1.62 4.43
N CYS A 228 2.73 -2.50 4.35
CA CYS A 228 4.00 -2.32 5.05
C CYS A 228 4.82 -1.15 4.48
N ILE A 229 4.75 -0.92 3.16
CA ILE A 229 5.38 0.23 2.51
C ILE A 229 4.55 1.49 2.74
N GLN A 230 3.22 1.38 2.78
CA GLN A 230 2.35 2.49 3.18
C GLN A 230 2.64 2.94 4.62
N TYR A 231 2.87 1.99 5.53
CA TYR A 231 3.34 2.29 6.88
C TYR A 231 4.66 3.05 6.83
N TRP A 232 5.67 2.55 6.10
CA TRP A 232 6.97 3.21 5.96
C TRP A 232 6.84 4.65 5.45
N LEU A 233 6.08 4.85 4.37
CA LEU A 233 5.81 6.17 3.80
C LEU A 233 5.08 7.08 4.77
N ALA A 234 4.12 6.54 5.54
CA ALA A 234 3.37 7.31 6.51
C ALA A 234 4.25 7.83 7.65
N VAL A 235 5.10 6.97 8.22
CA VAL A 235 5.92 7.33 9.39
C VAL A 235 7.17 8.13 9.01
N ASN A 236 7.81 7.81 7.88
CA ASN A 236 9.10 8.41 7.51
C ASN A 236 8.98 9.61 6.57
N VAL A 237 7.86 9.75 5.84
CA VAL A 237 7.68 10.85 4.87
C VAL A 237 6.49 11.70 5.24
N TYR A 238 5.29 11.13 5.30
CA TYR A 238 4.05 11.90 5.46
C TYR A 238 4.02 12.67 6.78
N LYS A 239 4.32 12.02 7.91
CA LYS A 239 4.29 12.64 9.24
C LYS A 239 5.43 13.65 9.44
N CYS A 240 6.61 13.35 8.90
CA CYS A 240 7.82 14.18 9.01
C CYS A 240 7.79 15.42 8.12
N PHE A 241 7.03 15.40 7.01
CA PHE A 241 7.02 16.54 6.09
C PHE A 241 6.38 17.79 6.73
N PRO A 242 7.08 18.95 6.73
CA PRO A 242 6.73 20.12 7.55
C PRO A 242 5.43 20.80 7.10
N TYR A 243 5.17 20.83 5.78
CA TYR A 243 3.99 21.51 5.25
C TYR A 243 2.80 20.56 5.11
N LYS A 244 1.89 20.58 6.09
CA LYS A 244 0.70 19.69 6.16
C LYS A 244 -0.07 19.58 4.85
N LYS A 245 -0.26 20.70 4.13
CA LYS A 245 -1.00 20.78 2.86
C LYS A 245 -0.38 19.96 1.73
N PHE A 246 0.94 19.75 1.76
CA PHE A 246 1.69 19.08 0.69
C PHE A 246 2.14 17.67 1.05
N ARG A 247 1.79 17.16 2.24
CA ARG A 247 2.22 15.83 2.73
C ARG A 247 1.89 14.71 1.75
N THR A 248 0.65 14.64 1.26
CA THR A 248 0.22 13.62 0.29
C THR A 248 1.04 13.70 -1.00
N PHE A 249 1.26 14.92 -1.49
CA PHE A 249 2.01 15.17 -2.73
C PHE A 249 3.47 14.74 -2.60
N ALA A 250 4.14 15.15 -1.51
CA ALA A 250 5.51 14.74 -1.21
C ALA A 250 5.63 13.21 -1.01
N THR A 251 4.67 12.60 -0.31
CA THR A 251 4.66 11.16 -0.04
C THR A 251 4.54 10.35 -1.34
N LEU A 252 3.62 10.73 -2.23
CA LEU A 252 3.46 10.05 -3.52
C LEU A 252 4.62 10.32 -4.48
N PHE A 253 5.27 11.49 -4.39
CA PHE A 253 6.50 11.76 -5.13
C PHE A 253 7.65 10.85 -4.68
N VAL A 254 7.87 10.73 -3.37
CA VAL A 254 8.88 9.82 -2.81
C VAL A 254 8.56 8.37 -3.16
N SER A 255 7.28 7.99 -3.14
CA SER A 255 6.84 6.66 -3.59
C SER A 255 7.18 6.42 -5.07
N ALA A 256 6.89 7.37 -5.97
CA ALA A 256 7.25 7.27 -7.38
C ALA A 256 8.77 7.16 -7.58
N TYR A 257 9.54 8.00 -6.86
CA TYR A 257 11.00 7.97 -6.87
C TYR A 257 11.55 6.62 -6.41
N TRP A 258 10.96 6.02 -5.37
CA TRP A 258 11.32 4.70 -4.87
C TRP A 258 11.07 3.58 -5.89
N HIS A 259 10.15 3.74 -6.85
CA HIS A 259 10.01 2.79 -7.95
C HIS A 259 11.05 2.99 -9.08
N GLY A 260 11.62 4.20 -9.18
CA GLY A 260 12.74 4.55 -10.05
C GLY A 260 12.48 5.76 -10.94
N LEU A 261 13.47 6.14 -11.75
CA LEU A 261 13.48 7.40 -12.50
C LEU A 261 12.69 7.42 -13.81
N TYR A 262 12.13 6.28 -14.23
CA TYR A 262 11.29 6.24 -15.44
C TYR A 262 10.01 7.07 -15.27
N LEU A 263 9.65 7.80 -16.33
CA LEU A 263 8.47 8.69 -16.34
C LEU A 263 7.20 7.95 -15.92
N GLY A 264 7.04 6.70 -16.36
CA GLY A 264 5.88 5.87 -16.07
C GLY A 264 5.54 5.77 -14.57
N HIS A 265 6.55 5.74 -13.69
CA HIS A 265 6.33 5.68 -12.24
C HIS A 265 5.71 6.97 -11.72
N TYR A 266 6.19 8.13 -12.16
CA TYR A 266 5.67 9.43 -11.77
C TYR A 266 4.26 9.64 -12.31
N VAL A 267 4.05 9.33 -13.59
CA VAL A 267 2.72 9.41 -14.19
C VAL A 267 1.74 8.52 -13.44
N CYS A 268 2.11 7.30 -13.05
CA CYS A 268 1.20 6.41 -12.35
C CYS A 268 0.93 6.80 -10.89
N ILE A 269 1.99 7.01 -10.10
CA ILE A 269 1.90 7.11 -8.65
C ILE A 269 1.73 8.56 -8.20
N TRP A 270 2.52 9.48 -8.75
CA TRP A 270 2.48 10.87 -8.34
C TRP A 270 1.22 11.58 -8.85
N SER A 271 0.74 11.24 -10.06
CA SER A 271 -0.52 11.79 -10.57
C SER A 271 -1.73 11.48 -9.70
N MET A 272 -1.66 10.43 -8.88
CA MET A 272 -2.71 10.10 -7.92
C MET A 272 -2.98 11.24 -6.93
N ALA A 273 -1.99 12.09 -6.66
CA ALA A 273 -2.15 13.27 -5.81
C ALA A 273 -3.18 14.27 -6.37
N PHE A 274 -3.35 14.31 -7.70
CA PHE A 274 -4.33 15.17 -8.37
C PHE A 274 -5.72 14.52 -8.46
N TYR A 275 -5.78 13.19 -8.51
CA TYR A 275 -7.05 12.47 -8.50
C TYR A 275 -7.74 12.50 -7.13
N LEU A 276 -6.98 12.39 -6.02
CA LEU A 276 -7.53 12.31 -4.66
C LEU A 276 -8.48 13.48 -4.31
N PRO A 277 -8.20 14.75 -4.62
CA PRO A 277 -9.14 15.85 -4.42
C PRO A 277 -10.45 15.71 -5.22
N ILE A 278 -10.41 15.11 -6.41
CA ILE A 278 -11.60 14.85 -7.24
C ILE A 278 -12.45 13.78 -6.58
N GLU A 279 -11.84 12.67 -6.14
CA GLU A 279 -12.53 11.64 -5.37
C GLU A 279 -13.17 12.19 -4.10
N ASP A 280 -12.42 12.96 -3.29
CA ASP A 280 -12.92 13.56 -2.05
C ASP A 280 -14.12 14.49 -2.32
N LEU A 281 -14.14 15.20 -3.45
CA LEU A 281 -15.26 16.05 -3.86
C LEU A 281 -16.53 15.24 -4.08
N TYR A 282 -16.47 14.16 -4.86
CA TYR A 282 -17.64 13.31 -5.14
C TYR A 282 -18.09 12.50 -3.92
N VAL A 283 -17.16 12.02 -3.10
CA VAL A 283 -17.48 11.37 -1.82
C VAL A 283 -18.30 12.31 -0.92
N ASN A 284 -17.85 13.56 -0.76
CA ASN A 284 -18.57 14.53 0.07
C ASN A 284 -19.91 14.99 -0.53
N LEU A 285 -20.03 15.02 -1.87
CA LEU A 285 -21.28 15.39 -2.52
C LEU A 285 -22.34 14.29 -2.48
N TYR A 286 -21.94 13.02 -2.50
CA TYR A 286 -22.86 11.94 -2.82
C TYR A 286 -22.82 10.69 -1.93
N LEU A 287 -21.79 10.51 -1.10
CA LEU A 287 -21.78 9.38 -0.16
C LEU A 287 -22.24 9.76 1.24
N LYS A 288 -22.30 11.06 1.55
CA LYS A 288 -22.92 11.60 2.75
C LYS A 288 -24.38 11.93 2.46
N ASP A 289 -25.29 11.48 3.33
CA ASP A 289 -26.68 11.94 3.40
C ASP A 289 -27.58 11.63 2.18
N ASN A 290 -27.31 10.55 1.45
CA ASN A 290 -28.13 10.10 0.32
C ASN A 290 -28.97 8.85 0.61
N SER A 291 -30.16 8.77 0.00
CA SER A 291 -31.07 7.62 0.10
C SER A 291 -30.58 6.38 -0.70
N GLU A 292 -31.07 5.20 -0.29
CA GLU A 292 -30.60 3.86 -0.69
C GLU A 292 -30.43 3.57 -2.21
N PRO A 293 -31.27 4.03 -3.16
CA PRO A 293 -31.00 3.76 -4.58
C PRO A 293 -29.93 4.69 -5.18
N TYR A 294 -29.93 5.98 -4.82
CA TYR A 294 -28.95 6.95 -5.28
C TYR A 294 -27.56 6.65 -4.72
N LEU A 295 -27.50 6.23 -3.46
CA LEU A 295 -26.25 5.86 -2.80
C LEU A 295 -25.57 4.68 -3.51
N LYS A 296 -26.31 3.66 -3.94
CA LYS A 296 -25.76 2.50 -4.68
C LYS A 296 -25.13 2.93 -6.00
N PHE A 297 -25.81 3.76 -6.79
CA PHE A 297 -25.27 4.30 -8.03
C PHE A 297 -23.97 5.07 -7.79
N TRP A 298 -23.94 5.97 -6.80
CA TRP A 298 -22.74 6.78 -6.53
C TRP A 298 -21.57 5.96 -5.97
N LYS A 299 -21.85 4.92 -5.17
CA LYS A 299 -20.81 3.97 -4.75
C LYS A 299 -20.19 3.25 -5.95
N TRP A 300 -21.02 2.75 -6.87
CA TRP A 300 -20.54 2.12 -8.10
C TRP A 300 -19.78 3.12 -8.99
N PHE A 301 -20.28 4.35 -9.14
CA PHE A 301 -19.64 5.37 -9.98
C PHE A 301 -18.27 5.79 -9.45
N ILE A 302 -18.13 6.01 -8.14
CA ILE A 302 -16.84 6.35 -7.52
C ILE A 302 -15.88 5.15 -7.62
N TRP A 303 -16.37 3.94 -7.40
CA TRP A 303 -15.59 2.72 -7.64
C TRP A 303 -15.11 2.59 -9.09
N TYR A 304 -15.98 2.89 -10.06
CA TYR A 304 -15.63 2.89 -11.47
C TYR A 304 -14.57 3.98 -11.77
N MET A 305 -14.73 5.20 -11.26
CA MET A 305 -13.72 6.26 -11.37
C MET A 305 -12.36 5.83 -10.81
N LYS A 306 -12.34 5.17 -9.65
CA LYS A 306 -11.13 4.59 -9.04
C LYS A 306 -10.48 3.59 -10.00
N MET A 307 -11.23 2.59 -10.45
CA MET A 307 -10.72 1.50 -11.28
C MET A 307 -10.27 1.99 -12.67
N GLN A 308 -11.02 2.91 -13.26
CA GLN A 308 -10.67 3.54 -14.54
C GLN A 308 -9.40 4.40 -14.41
N THR A 309 -9.24 5.14 -13.30
CA THR A 309 -8.02 5.90 -13.01
C THR A 309 -6.83 4.98 -12.81
N PHE A 310 -6.99 3.92 -12.02
CA PHE A 310 -5.94 2.92 -11.85
C PHE A 310 -5.54 2.29 -13.18
N GLY A 311 -6.50 1.90 -14.02
CA GLY A 311 -6.22 1.31 -15.33
C GLY A 311 -5.45 2.26 -16.24
N TYR A 312 -5.92 3.49 -16.39
CA TYR A 312 -5.30 4.50 -17.24
C TYR A 312 -3.87 4.84 -16.79
N LEU A 313 -3.67 5.05 -15.48
CA LEU A 313 -2.37 5.39 -14.89
C LEU A 313 -1.39 4.20 -14.87
N CYS A 314 -1.87 2.98 -14.64
CA CYS A 314 -1.02 1.78 -14.65
C CYS A 314 -0.43 1.47 -16.02
N VAL A 315 -1.06 1.89 -17.12
CA VAL A 315 -0.45 1.75 -18.46
C VAL A 315 0.89 2.46 -18.50
N ALA A 316 0.96 3.68 -17.94
CA ALA A 316 2.20 4.43 -17.94
C ALA A 316 3.30 3.73 -17.14
N MET A 317 2.95 3.16 -15.97
CA MET A 317 3.89 2.40 -15.14
C MET A 317 4.47 1.18 -15.87
N GLN A 318 3.69 0.55 -16.76
CA GLN A 318 4.13 -0.60 -17.53
C GLN A 318 4.96 -0.21 -18.76
N LEU A 319 4.65 0.92 -19.41
CA LEU A 319 5.38 1.40 -20.59
C LEU A 319 6.69 2.12 -20.28
N LEU A 320 6.87 2.59 -19.03
CA LEU A 320 8.08 3.19 -18.44
C LEU A 320 8.57 4.51 -19.09
N THR A 321 8.85 4.50 -20.39
CA THR A 321 9.55 5.57 -21.11
C THR A 321 8.59 6.67 -21.58
N TYR A 322 9.10 7.91 -21.70
CA TYR A 322 8.31 9.04 -22.17
C TYR A 322 7.67 8.78 -23.54
N GLU A 323 8.43 8.26 -24.49
CA GLU A 323 7.98 8.01 -25.85
C GLU A 323 6.80 7.04 -25.90
N ASN A 324 6.93 5.88 -25.25
CA ASN A 324 5.87 4.86 -25.24
C ASN A 324 4.61 5.38 -24.52
N VAL A 325 4.79 6.04 -23.37
CA VAL A 325 3.67 6.59 -22.57
C VAL A 325 2.90 7.64 -23.37
N MET A 326 3.60 8.62 -23.94
CA MET A 326 2.97 9.70 -24.71
C MET A 326 2.33 9.17 -25.98
N ARG A 327 2.98 8.24 -26.68
CA ARG A 327 2.41 7.60 -27.86
C ARG A 327 1.08 6.91 -27.54
N TYR A 328 1.04 6.15 -26.44
CA TYR A 328 -0.19 5.50 -25.99
C TYR A 328 -1.29 6.52 -25.63
N TYR A 329 -0.96 7.54 -24.82
CA TYR A 329 -1.96 8.54 -24.41
C TYR A 329 -2.44 9.43 -25.55
N ASN A 330 -1.58 9.79 -26.50
CA ASN A 330 -1.98 10.48 -27.73
C ASN A 330 -2.94 9.63 -28.56
N SER A 331 -2.69 8.32 -28.66
CA SER A 331 -3.57 7.38 -29.38
C SER A 331 -4.96 7.20 -28.74
N MET A 332 -5.10 7.68 -27.52
CA MET A 332 -6.31 7.65 -26.69
C MET A 332 -6.84 9.07 -26.42
N ASP A 333 -6.32 10.09 -27.12
CA ASP A 333 -6.70 11.51 -27.02
C ASP A 333 -6.67 12.07 -25.59
N HIS A 334 -5.82 11.51 -24.73
CA HIS A 334 -5.77 11.85 -23.29
C HIS A 334 -7.15 11.79 -22.60
N PHE A 335 -8.07 10.94 -23.10
CA PHE A 335 -9.50 10.99 -22.77
C PHE A 335 -9.79 11.02 -21.27
N TRP A 336 -9.02 10.26 -20.46
CA TRP A 336 -9.29 10.15 -19.05
C TRP A 336 -8.87 11.41 -18.27
N ILE A 337 -7.78 12.06 -18.68
CA ILE A 337 -7.35 13.34 -18.09
C ILE A 337 -8.41 14.42 -18.41
N VAL A 338 -8.90 14.43 -19.65
CA VAL A 338 -10.00 15.32 -20.07
C VAL A 338 -11.27 15.03 -19.26
N ALA A 339 -11.67 13.76 -19.13
CA ALA A 339 -12.83 13.35 -18.37
C ALA A 339 -12.72 13.75 -16.89
N LEU A 340 -11.57 13.51 -16.24
CA LEU A 340 -11.33 13.91 -14.85
C LEU A 340 -11.40 15.44 -14.68
N THR A 341 -10.89 16.20 -15.64
CA THR A 341 -10.97 17.67 -15.62
C THR A 341 -12.43 18.14 -15.69
N ILE A 342 -13.21 17.57 -16.60
CA ILE A 342 -14.65 17.88 -16.74
C ILE A 342 -15.39 17.50 -15.45
N LEU A 343 -15.15 16.30 -14.91
CA LEU A 343 -15.76 15.85 -13.66
C LEU A 343 -15.41 16.78 -12.49
N TYR A 344 -14.15 17.22 -12.40
CA TYR A 344 -13.74 18.17 -11.37
C TYR A 344 -14.50 19.49 -11.47
N LEU A 345 -14.61 20.08 -12.68
CA LEU A 345 -15.36 21.31 -12.91
C LEU A 345 -16.86 21.16 -12.59
N ILE A 346 -17.48 20.05 -13.01
CA ILE A 346 -18.88 19.73 -12.69
C ILE A 346 -19.06 19.65 -11.16
N GLY A 347 -18.20 18.89 -10.47
CA GLY A 347 -18.27 18.75 -9.02
C GLY A 347 -18.13 20.10 -8.30
N LEU A 348 -17.24 20.98 -8.77
CA LEU A 348 -17.08 22.33 -8.21
C LEU A 348 -18.34 23.18 -8.43
N GLY A 349 -18.92 23.15 -9.62
CA GLY A 349 -20.17 23.85 -9.93
C GLY A 349 -21.34 23.40 -9.05
N ILE A 350 -21.49 22.09 -8.84
CA ILE A 350 -22.53 21.53 -7.96
C ILE A 350 -22.29 21.93 -6.50
N LYS A 351 -21.04 21.83 -6.03
CA LYS A 351 -20.68 22.25 -4.66
C LYS A 351 -20.96 23.73 -4.43
N PHE A 352 -20.66 24.59 -5.41
CA PHE A 352 -20.95 26.01 -5.35
C PHE A 352 -22.47 26.26 -5.29
N LYS A 353 -23.24 25.64 -6.18
CA LYS A 353 -24.71 25.78 -6.19
C LYS A 353 -25.35 25.37 -4.86
N ARG A 354 -24.93 24.24 -4.27
CA ARG A 354 -25.43 23.79 -2.96
C ARG A 354 -25.11 24.77 -1.84
N ARG A 355 -23.90 25.32 -1.82
CA ARG A 355 -23.50 26.33 -0.81
C ARG A 355 -24.37 27.60 -0.89
N VAL A 356 -24.64 28.08 -2.11
CA VAL A 356 -25.52 29.23 -2.32
C VAL A 356 -26.95 28.92 -1.86
N GLN A 357 -27.46 27.72 -2.16
CA GLN A 357 -28.80 27.31 -1.71
C GLN A 357 -28.92 27.23 -0.19
N THR A 358 -27.92 26.67 0.51
CA THR A 358 -27.93 26.63 1.98
C THR A 358 -27.90 28.04 2.57
N ALA A 359 -27.07 28.93 2.03
CA ALA A 359 -27.00 30.32 2.50
C ALA A 359 -28.31 31.09 2.34
N ILE A 360 -29.09 30.81 1.28
CA ILE A 360 -30.41 31.43 1.05
C ILE A 360 -31.49 30.85 1.97
N VAL A 361 -31.35 29.62 2.46
CA VAL A 361 -32.32 28.97 3.36
C VAL A 361 -32.07 29.33 4.83
N ASP A 362 -30.84 29.71 5.17
CA ASP A 362 -30.44 30.14 6.51
C ASP A 362 -30.67 31.66 6.75
N GLU A 363 -30.97 32.44 5.70
CA GLU A 363 -31.50 33.82 5.76
C GLU A 363 -33.03 33.82 5.78
#